data_AF-A0A8J6UJ16-F1
#
_entry.id   AF-A0A8J6UJ16-F1
#
_cell.length_a   1.000
_cell.length_b   1.000
_cell.length_c   1.000
_cell.angle_alpha   90.00
_cell.angle_beta   90.00
_cell.angle_gamma   90.00
#
_symmetry.space_group_name_H-M   'P 1'
#
loop_
_entity.id
_entity.type
_entity.pdbx_description
1 polymer ?
#
loop_
_entity_poly.entity_id
_entity_poly.type
_entity_poly.pdbx_seq_one_letter_code
_entity_poly.pdbx_strand_id
1 'polypeptide(L)'
;MLWMALLWFYSAYILFGFSWKTYRIYSGQDEFSWPVLLEELASLLFFSFGFIAMYDLAVGQQSFQPLVWRLWLIVALLLAVLPLLVTTPKTAFSKQLVGQKGIYIGMIVAAVLFAPVYVAAWLLAGF
;
A
#
# COMPACT_ATOMS: atom_id res chain seq x y z
N MET A 1 12.07 -12.63 13.62
CA MET A 1 11.01 -13.58 13.19
C MET A 1 9.69 -12.89 12.82
N LEU A 2 9.17 -11.97 13.64
CA LEU A 2 7.93 -11.22 13.34
C LEU A 2 7.95 -10.52 11.97
N TRP A 3 9.00 -9.74 11.68
CA TRP A 3 9.15 -9.02 10.41
C TRP A 3 9.11 -9.93 9.18
N MET A 4 9.71 -11.11 9.27
CA MET A 4 9.68 -12.11 8.21
C MET A 4 8.27 -12.66 7.99
N ALA A 5 7.54 -12.98 9.07
CA ALA A 5 6.16 -13.47 8.98
C ALA A 5 5.23 -12.41 8.36
N LEU A 6 5.39 -11.15 8.77
CA LEU A 6 4.63 -10.04 8.19
C LEU A 6 4.99 -9.81 6.72
N LEU A 7 6.27 -9.90 6.35
CA LEU A 7 6.73 -9.79 4.96
C LEU A 7 6.06 -10.85 4.07
N TRP A 8 6.00 -12.11 4.53
CA TRP A 8 5.29 -13.18 3.82
C TRP A 8 3.80 -12.90 3.71
N PHE A 9 3.17 -12.44 4.78
CA PHE A 9 1.75 -12.07 4.77
C PHE A 9 1.46 -10.97 3.74
N TYR A 10 2.22 -9.88 3.72
CA TYR A 10 2.00 -8.81 2.75
C TYR A 10 2.33 -9.22 1.32
N SER A 11 3.37 -10.04 1.14
CA SER A 11 3.72 -10.57 -0.19
C SER A 11 2.57 -11.42 -0.74
N ALA A 12 2.01 -12.32 0.09
CA ALA A 12 0.85 -13.12 -0.29
C ALA A 12 -0.39 -12.25 -0.54
N TYR A 13 -0.64 -11.25 0.32
CA TYR A 13 -1.74 -10.31 0.17
C TYR A 13 -1.67 -9.54 -1.17
N ILE A 14 -0.49 -9.01 -1.54
CA ILE A 14 -0.29 -8.30 -2.80
C ILE A 14 -0.44 -9.25 -3.98
N LEU A 15 0.24 -10.41 -3.96
CA LEU A 15 0.17 -11.37 -5.06
C LEU A 15 -1.26 -11.85 -5.29
N PHE A 16 -1.97 -12.22 -4.22
CA PHE A 16 -3.36 -12.65 -4.31
C PHE A 16 -4.27 -11.52 -4.81
N GLY A 17 -4.17 -10.32 -4.22
CA GLY A 17 -4.98 -9.17 -4.62
C GLY A 17 -4.75 -8.79 -6.09
N PHE A 18 -3.49 -8.82 -6.54
CA PHE A 18 -3.13 -8.53 -7.92
C PHE A 18 -3.65 -9.62 -8.88
N SER A 19 -3.37 -10.89 -8.61
CA SER A 19 -3.83 -12.01 -9.45
C SER A 19 -5.34 -12.07 -9.56
N TRP A 20 -6.06 -11.88 -8.44
CA TRP A 20 -7.52 -11.83 -8.42
C TRP A 20 -8.06 -10.70 -9.28
N LYS A 21 -7.45 -9.52 -9.17
CA LYS A 21 -7.88 -8.34 -9.91
C LYS A 21 -7.59 -8.46 -11.40
N THR A 22 -6.41 -8.94 -11.79
CA THR A 22 -6.07 -9.23 -13.19
C THR A 22 -7.02 -10.26 -13.79
N TYR A 23 -7.40 -11.30 -13.04
CA TYR A 23 -8.37 -12.29 -13.49
C TYR A 23 -9.75 -11.67 -13.77
N ARG A 24 -10.25 -10.79 -12.90
CA ARG A 24 -11.54 -10.11 -13.10
C ARG A 24 -11.54 -9.17 -14.31
N ILE A 25 -10.42 -8.49 -14.57
CA ILE A 25 -10.24 -7.68 -15.78
C ILE A 25 -10.24 -8.59 -17.03
N TYR A 26 -9.45 -9.66 -17.02
CA TYR A 26 -9.35 -10.58 -18.16
C TYR A 26 -10.68 -11.28 -18.48
N SER A 27 -11.46 -11.63 -17.46
CA SER A 27 -12.78 -12.26 -17.59
C SER A 27 -13.91 -11.29 -17.92
N GLY A 28 -13.63 -9.99 -18.09
CA GLY A 28 -14.63 -8.97 -18.39
C GLY A 28 -15.61 -8.70 -17.23
N GLN A 29 -15.29 -9.14 -16.02
CA GLN A 29 -16.12 -8.94 -14.83
C GLN A 29 -15.93 -7.56 -14.18
N ASP A 30 -14.87 -6.84 -14.56
CA ASP A 30 -14.59 -5.48 -14.12
C ASP A 30 -14.22 -4.60 -15.33
N GLU A 31 -14.98 -3.52 -15.55
CA GLU A 31 -14.64 -2.44 -16.48
C GLU A 31 -13.89 -1.34 -15.73
N PHE A 32 -12.59 -1.52 -15.49
CA PHE A 32 -11.77 -0.43 -14.96
C PHE A 32 -11.35 0.52 -16.06
N SER A 33 -11.41 1.83 -15.77
CA SER A 33 -10.74 2.81 -16.62
C SER A 33 -9.21 2.71 -16.40
N TRP A 34 -8.44 2.80 -17.48
CA TRP A 34 -6.97 2.80 -17.45
C TRP A 34 -6.35 3.70 -16.35
N PRO A 35 -6.90 4.90 -16.05
CA PRO A 35 -6.42 5.73 -14.95
C PRO A 35 -6.49 5.08 -13.56
N VAL A 36 -7.53 4.30 -13.25
CA VAL A 36 -7.66 3.60 -11.96
C VAL A 36 -6.58 2.53 -11.83
N LEU A 37 -6.34 1.79 -12.91
CA LEU A 37 -5.30 0.75 -12.91
C LEU A 37 -3.91 1.34 -12.70
N LEU A 38 -3.60 2.46 -13.37
CA LEU A 38 -2.32 3.15 -13.21
C LEU A 38 -2.11 3.66 -11.77
N GLU A 39 -3.14 4.24 -11.16
CA GLU A 39 -3.08 4.71 -9.77
C GLU A 39 -2.84 3.56 -8.79
N GLU A 40 -3.46 2.41 -9.03
CA GLU A 40 -3.26 1.21 -8.21
C GLU A 40 -1.89 0.59 -8.38
N LEU A 41 -1.38 0.49 -9.60
CA LEU A 41 -0.02 0.01 -9.87
C LEU A 41 1.01 0.92 -9.22
N ALA A 42 0.86 2.23 -9.33
CA ALA A 42 1.75 3.19 -8.70
C ALA A 42 1.74 3.05 -7.17
N SER A 43 0.55 2.93 -6.57
CA SER A 43 0.39 2.71 -5.13
C SER A 43 1.05 1.39 -4.70
N LEU A 44 0.81 0.31 -5.45
CA LEU A 44 1.33 -1.02 -5.17
C LEU A 44 2.86 -1.05 -5.22
N LEU A 45 3.46 -0.47 -6.27
CA LEU A 45 4.92 -0.35 -6.37
C LEU A 45 5.51 0.47 -5.21
N PHE A 46 4.88 1.59 -4.87
CA PHE A 46 5.32 2.44 -3.77
C PHE A 46 5.26 1.72 -2.42
N PHE A 47 4.17 1.00 -2.12
CA PHE A 47 4.04 0.23 -0.88
C PHE A 47 4.94 -1.01 -0.86
N SER A 48 5.16 -1.65 -2.01
CA SER A 48 6.09 -2.78 -2.14
C SER A 48 7.53 -2.36 -1.85
N PHE A 49 7.91 -1.12 -2.17
CA PHE A 49 9.20 -0.58 -1.73
C PHE A 49 9.34 -0.57 -0.21
N GLY A 50 8.26 -0.27 0.52
CA GLY A 50 8.23 -0.35 1.99
C GLY A 50 8.50 -1.75 2.55
N PHE A 51 8.25 -2.81 1.77
CA PHE A 51 8.55 -4.18 2.20
C PHE A 51 10.05 -4.45 2.28
N ILE A 52 10.86 -3.68 1.56
CA ILE A 52 12.32 -3.76 1.69
C ILE A 52 12.74 -3.38 3.12
N ALA A 53 12.07 -2.41 3.76
CA ALA A 53 12.34 -2.07 5.16
C ALA A 53 12.05 -3.25 6.09
N MET A 54 10.95 -3.96 5.84
CA MET A 54 10.60 -5.14 6.62
C MET A 54 11.59 -6.28 6.42
N TYR A 55 12.04 -6.48 5.18
CA TYR A 55 13.07 -7.46 4.85
C TYR A 55 14.38 -7.14 5.57
N ASP A 56 14.87 -5.91 5.46
CA ASP A 56 16.07 -5.41 6.14
C ASP A 56 16.03 -5.67 7.65
N LEU A 57 14.91 -5.34 8.31
CA LEU A 57 14.71 -5.65 9.73
C LEU A 57 14.63 -7.16 10.02
N ALA A 58 14.11 -7.95 9.09
CA ALA A 58 13.99 -9.40 9.25
C ALA A 58 15.35 -10.11 9.18
N VAL A 59 16.27 -9.63 8.33
CA VAL A 59 17.60 -10.22 8.12
C VAL A 59 18.72 -9.47 8.83
N GLY A 60 18.43 -8.36 9.51
CA GLY A 60 19.42 -7.56 10.23
C GLY A 60 20.35 -6.79 9.30
N GLN A 61 19.85 -6.33 8.16
CA GLN A 61 20.60 -5.58 7.15
C GLN A 61 20.04 -4.16 6.99
N GLN A 62 20.79 -3.33 6.26
CA GLN A 62 20.37 -1.99 5.90
C GLN A 62 20.73 -1.72 4.43
N SER A 63 19.75 -1.94 3.56
CA SER A 63 19.90 -1.77 2.10
C SER A 63 19.95 -0.30 1.70
N PHE A 64 19.27 0.58 2.44
CA PHE A 64 19.19 2.01 2.15
C PHE A 64 19.57 2.89 3.34
N GLN A 65 20.06 4.09 3.03
CA GLN A 65 20.36 5.10 4.04
C GLN A 65 19.08 5.53 4.79
N PRO A 66 19.18 5.94 6.08
CA PRO A 66 18.03 6.38 6.87
C PRO A 66 17.21 7.49 6.22
N LEU A 67 17.85 8.37 5.44
CA LEU A 67 17.18 9.46 4.70
C LEU A 67 16.13 8.94 3.72
N VAL A 68 16.39 7.81 3.05
CA VAL A 68 15.44 7.20 2.10
C VAL A 68 14.14 6.84 2.82
N TRP A 69 14.25 6.23 4.01
CA TRP A 69 13.09 5.84 4.80
C TRP A 69 12.33 7.03 5.37
N ARG A 70 13.03 8.12 5.75
CA ARG A 70 12.39 9.39 6.15
C ARG A 70 11.54 9.98 5.03
N LEU A 71 12.11 10.09 3.83
CA LEU A 71 11.40 10.62 2.67
C LEU A 71 10.23 9.72 2.28
N TRP A 72 10.46 8.40 2.26
CA TRP A 72 9.41 7.43 1.95
C TRP A 72 8.24 7.53 2.93
N LEU A 73 8.51 7.63 4.24
CA LEU A 73 7.46 7.80 5.26
C LEU A 73 6.63 9.06 5.06
N ILE A 74 7.27 10.20 4.76
CA ILE A 74 6.56 11.46 4.50
C ILE A 74 5.60 11.26 3.32
N VAL A 75 6.09 10.69 2.22
CA VAL A 75 5.27 10.44 1.03
C VAL A 75 4.16 9.43 1.34
N ALA A 76 4.45 8.38 2.11
CA ALA A 76 3.49 7.34 2.46
C ALA A 76 2.34 7.88 3.31
N LEU A 77 2.64 8.74 4.28
CA LEU A 77 1.65 9.42 5.11
C LEU A 77 0.82 10.42 4.28
N LEU A 78 1.47 11.17 3.38
CA LEU A 78 0.74 12.05 2.45
C LEU A 78 -0.23 11.23 1.59
N LEU A 79 0.20 10.11 1.01
CA LEU A 79 -0.65 9.23 0.20
C LEU A 79 -1.77 8.57 1.01
N ALA A 80 -1.57 8.32 2.31
CA ALA A 80 -2.63 7.80 3.18
C ALA A 80 -3.73 8.84 3.46
N VAL A 81 -3.38 10.13 3.48
CA VAL A 81 -4.31 11.24 3.79
C VAL A 81 -4.89 11.87 2.53
N LEU A 82 -4.18 11.85 1.41
CA LEU A 82 -4.57 12.49 0.14
C LEU A 82 -5.98 12.11 -0.34
N PRO A 83 -6.44 10.85 -0.23
CA PRO A 83 -7.81 10.46 -0.58
C PRO A 83 -8.92 11.17 0.24
N LEU A 84 -8.59 11.74 1.40
CA LEU A 84 -9.52 12.54 2.21
C LEU A 84 -9.69 13.96 1.68
N LEU A 85 -8.69 14.46 0.95
CA LEU A 85 -8.59 15.86 0.51
C LEU A 85 -8.85 16.00 -0.99
N VAL A 86 -8.55 14.97 -1.77
CA VAL A 86 -8.60 15.00 -3.24
C VAL A 86 -9.36 13.80 -3.76
N THR A 87 -10.26 14.04 -4.72
CA THR A 87 -10.93 12.97 -5.46
C THR A 87 -10.02 12.52 -6.60
N THR A 88 -9.43 11.33 -6.44
CA THR A 88 -8.69 10.60 -7.46
C THR A 88 -9.61 9.66 -8.26
N PRO A 89 -9.20 9.18 -9.45
CA PRO A 89 -9.95 8.16 -10.19
C PRO A 89 -10.34 6.95 -9.33
N LYS A 90 -9.41 6.44 -8.50
CA LYS A 90 -9.68 5.31 -7.60
C LYS A 90 -10.70 5.62 -6.52
N THR A 91 -10.62 6.80 -5.91
CA THR A 91 -11.57 7.20 -4.85
C THR A 91 -12.94 7.50 -5.42
N ALA A 92 -13.04 8.10 -6.61
CA ALA A 92 -14.30 8.29 -7.33
C ALA A 92 -14.99 6.95 -7.62
N PHE A 93 -14.24 5.98 -8.16
CA PHE A 93 -14.75 4.64 -8.41
C PHE A 93 -15.16 3.92 -7.12
N SER A 94 -14.32 3.96 -6.09
CA SER A 94 -14.63 3.36 -4.78
C SER A 94 -15.87 3.99 -4.14
N LYS A 95 -16.09 5.30 -4.33
CA LYS A 95 -17.25 6.03 -3.82
C LYS A 95 -18.55 5.54 -4.45
N GLN A 96 -18.52 5.18 -5.73
CA GLN A 96 -19.68 4.62 -6.43
C GLN A 96 -20.04 3.22 -5.89
N LEU A 97 -19.03 2.41 -5.54
CA LEU A 97 -19.25 1.03 -5.06
C LEU A 97 -19.70 0.95 -3.61
N VAL A 98 -19.04 1.68 -2.71
CA VAL A 98 -19.22 1.51 -1.24
C VAL A 98 -19.71 2.78 -0.54
N GLY A 99 -19.92 3.86 -1.28
CA GLY A 99 -20.30 5.16 -0.73
C GLY A 99 -19.18 5.85 0.06
N GLN A 100 -19.45 7.08 0.51
CA GLN A 100 -18.47 7.88 1.26
C GLN A 100 -18.07 7.24 2.59
N LYS A 101 -19.03 6.64 3.32
CA LYS A 101 -18.76 5.96 4.60
C LYS A 101 -17.85 4.73 4.40
N GLY A 102 -18.08 3.96 3.34
CA GLY A 102 -17.25 2.80 3.00
C GLY A 102 -15.79 3.18 2.72
N ILE A 103 -15.55 4.32 2.07
CA ILE A 103 -14.19 4.84 1.86
C ILE A 103 -13.50 5.10 3.20
N TYR A 104 -14.12 5.83 4.12
CA TYR A 104 -13.49 6.13 5.41
C TYR A 104 -13.15 4.87 6.20
N ILE A 105 -14.06 3.89 6.24
CA ILE A 105 -13.82 2.61 6.91
C ILE A 105 -12.65 1.88 6.22
N GLY A 106 -12.68 1.80 4.89
CA GLY A 106 -11.61 1.17 4.12
C GLY A 106 -10.24 1.81 4.35
N MET A 107 -10.20 3.14 4.50
CA MET A 107 -8.97 3.86 4.82
C MET A 107 -8.46 3.59 6.23
N ILE A 108 -9.33 3.54 7.24
CA ILE A 108 -8.94 3.18 8.60
C ILE A 108 -8.40 1.75 8.64
N VAL A 109 -9.10 0.82 8.00
CA VAL A 109 -8.66 -0.59 7.90
C VAL A 109 -7.32 -0.67 7.18
N ALA A 110 -7.14 0.06 6.07
CA ALA A 110 -5.88 0.09 5.35
C ALA A 110 -4.74 0.67 6.20
N ALA A 111 -4.96 1.77 6.92
CA ALA A 111 -3.96 2.38 7.79
C ALA A 111 -3.51 1.42 8.89
N VAL A 112 -4.44 0.71 9.53
CA VAL A 112 -4.12 -0.33 10.53
C VAL A 112 -3.40 -1.50 9.88
N LEU A 113 -3.89 -1.97 8.74
CA LEU A 113 -3.30 -3.10 8.01
C LEU A 113 -1.88 -2.80 7.56
N PHE A 114 -1.55 -1.57 7.13
CA PHE A 114 -0.22 -1.18 6.68
C PHE A 114 0.67 -0.59 7.79
N ALA A 115 0.16 -0.44 9.02
CA ALA A 115 0.92 0.10 10.15
C ALA A 115 2.28 -0.58 10.37
N PRO A 116 2.40 -1.93 10.30
CA PRO A 116 3.70 -2.59 10.42
C PRO A 116 4.73 -2.15 9.37
N VAL A 117 4.31 -1.83 8.14
CA VAL A 117 5.21 -1.33 7.09
C VAL A 117 5.74 0.06 7.45
N TYR A 118 4.87 0.93 7.96
CA TYR A 118 5.27 2.26 8.44
C TYR A 118 6.23 2.15 9.63
N VAL A 119 5.95 1.27 10.59
CA VAL A 119 6.84 1.04 11.74
C VAL A 119 8.21 0.53 11.28
N ALA A 120 8.25 -0.38 10.31
CA ALA A 120 9.51 -0.88 9.77
C ALA A 120 10.36 0.24 9.16
N ALA A 121 9.77 1.07 8.30
CA ALA A 121 10.45 2.21 7.73
C ALA A 121 10.86 3.24 8.80
N TRP A 122 10.05 3.43 9.84
CA TRP A 122 10.34 4.36 10.94
C TRP A 122 11.56 3.94 11.75
N LEU A 123 11.69 2.65 12.06
CA LEU A 123 12.87 2.09 12.73
C LEU A 123 14.14 2.26 11.87
N LEU A 124 14.06 1.98 10.56
CA LEU A 124 15.22 2.14 9.67
C LEU A 124 15.56 3.60 9.34
N ALA A 125 14.61 4.52 9.54
CA ALA A 125 14.84 5.96 9.46
C ALA A 125 15.64 6.50 10.66
N GLY A 126 15.88 5.68 11.69
CA GLY A 126 16.64 6.02 12.89
C GLY A 126 15.88 6.93 13.84
N PHE A 127 14.58 6.69 14.00
CA PHE A 127 13.73 7.31 15.01
C PHE A 127 13.49 6.38 16.20
#